data_AF-A0A5C7Q095-F1
#
_entry.id   AF-A0A5C7Q095-F1
#
_cell.length_a   1.000
_cell.length_b   1.000
_cell.length_c   1.000
_cell.angle_alpha   90.00
_cell.angle_beta   90.00
_cell.angle_gamma   90.00
#
_symmetry.space_group_name_H-M   'P 1'
#
loop_
_entity.id
_entity.type
_entity.pdbx_description
1 polymer ?
#
loop_
_entity_poly.entity_id
_entity_poly.type
_entity_poly.pdbx_seq_one_letter_code
_entity_poly.pdbx_strand_id
1 'polypeptide(L)' 'ALHVEGEHFADCSTAESVARLNPFRDCLIELRDPQTAAVGIGNCQTWVQGSWPELGLPDG' A
#
# COMPACT_ATOMS: atom_id res chain seq x y z
N ALA A 1 29.56 15.42 2.75
CA ALA A 1 29.17 15.39 1.32
C ALA A 1 27.75 14.85 1.24
N LEU A 2 26.84 15.48 0.48
CA LEU A 2 25.49 14.96 0.28
C LEU A 2 25.59 13.71 -0.60
N HIS A 3 25.15 12.56 -0.09
CA HIS A 3 25.17 11.30 -0.81
C HIS A 3 23.76 11.05 -1.33
N VAL A 4 23.58 11.15 -2.66
CA VAL A 4 22.29 10.98 -3.33
C VAL A 4 22.41 9.74 -4.21
N GLU A 5 21.96 8.61 -3.68
CA GLU A 5 21.78 7.37 -4.45
C GLU A 5 20.27 7.08 -4.55
N GLY A 6 19.85 6.49 -5.66
CA GLY A 6 18.45 6.14 -5.93
C GLY A 6 17.93 6.64 -7.28
N GLU A 7 16.71 6.24 -7.62
CA GLU A 7 16.01 6.64 -8.84
C GLU A 7 14.91 7.66 -8.48
N HIS A 8 14.87 8.79 -9.18
CA HIS A 8 13.86 9.83 -8.97
C HIS A 8 12.79 9.76 -10.06
N PHE A 9 11.52 9.67 -9.63
CA PHE A 9 10.36 9.73 -10.51
C PHE A 9 9.61 11.04 -10.26
N ALA A 10 9.60 11.91 -11.27
CA ALA A 10 8.94 13.21 -11.16
C ALA A 10 7.41 13.10 -11.09
N ASP A 11 6.83 12.04 -11.67
CA ASP A 11 5.40 11.75 -11.64
C ASP A 11 5.16 10.24 -11.60
N CYS A 12 4.67 9.75 -10.46
CA CYS A 12 4.36 8.34 -10.26
C CYS A 12 2.94 7.95 -10.72
N SER A 13 2.14 8.91 -11.20
CA SER A 13 0.76 8.66 -11.64
C SER A 13 0.63 8.24 -13.10
N THR A 14 1.70 8.41 -13.91
CA THR A 14 1.68 8.02 -15.33
C THR A 14 1.62 6.50 -15.50
N ALA A 15 1.02 6.02 -16.59
CA ALA A 15 0.93 4.60 -16.89
C ALA A 15 2.31 3.92 -17.02
N GLU A 16 3.30 4.65 -17.55
CA GLU A 16 4.69 4.18 -17.67
C GLU A 16 5.34 4.02 -16.29
N SER A 17 5.21 5.02 -15.42
CA SER A 17 5.72 4.95 -14.04
C SER A 17 5.05 3.82 -13.26
N VAL A 18 3.74 3.62 -13.40
CA VAL A 18 3.01 2.51 -12.77
C VAL A 18 3.52 1.15 -13.24
N ALA A 19 3.75 0.97 -14.54
CA ALA A 19 4.29 -0.28 -15.07
C ALA A 19 5.71 -0.57 -14.56
N ARG A 20 6.56 0.46 -14.44
CA ARG A 20 7.96 0.35 -14.01
C ARG A 20 8.12 0.20 -12.50
N LEU A 21 7.34 0.95 -11.73
CA LEU A 21 7.37 0.92 -10.26
C LEU A 21 6.65 -0.29 -9.69
N ASN A 22 5.79 -0.95 -10.50
CA ASN A 22 4.94 -2.07 -10.09
C ASN A 22 4.33 -1.80 -8.72
N PRO A 23 3.45 -0.77 -8.60
CA PRO A 23 3.08 -0.19 -7.32
C PRO A 23 2.58 -1.28 -6.40
N PHE A 24 2.99 -1.17 -5.14
CA PHE A 24 2.41 -1.93 -4.05
C PHE A 24 0.88 -1.78 -4.16
N ARG A 25 0.18 -2.86 -4.51
CA ARG A 25 -1.28 -2.91 -4.69
C ARG A 25 -1.97 -2.95 -3.33
N ASP A 26 -1.53 -2.07 -2.44
CA ASP A 26 -2.07 -1.94 -1.11
C ASP A 26 -3.52 -1.47 -1.20
N CYS A 27 -4.34 -1.96 -0.27
CA CYS A 27 -5.73 -1.57 -0.17
C CYS A 27 -5.80 -0.17 0.45
N LEU A 28 -5.73 0.87 -0.39
CA LEU A 28 -5.91 2.24 0.06
C LEU A 28 -7.36 2.51 0.42
N ILE A 29 -7.58 3.14 1.58
CA ILE A 29 -8.90 3.50 2.09
C ILE A 29 -8.96 4.99 2.42
N GLU A 30 -10.12 5.60 2.23
CA GLU A 30 -10.39 6.95 2.71
C GLU A 30 -10.88 6.89 4.16
N LEU A 31 -10.23 7.64 5.04
CA LEU A 31 -10.59 7.79 6.44
C LEU A 31 -11.35 9.10 6.61
N ARG A 32 -12.56 9.02 7.19
CA ARG A 32 -13.38 10.17 7.55
C ARG A 32 -13.62 10.16 9.04
N ASP A 33 -13.18 11.21 9.73
CA ASP A 33 -13.50 11.43 11.14
C ASP A 33 -14.79 12.25 11.27
N PRO A 34 -15.89 11.67 11.76
CA PRO A 34 -17.16 12.38 11.89
C PRO A 34 -17.17 13.42 13.02
N GLN A 35 -16.25 13.36 13.99
CA GLN A 35 -16.19 14.29 15.11
C GLN A 35 -15.44 15.57 14.75
N THR A 36 -14.41 15.48 13.91
CA THR A 36 -13.56 16.61 13.51
C THR A 36 -13.71 17.05 12.07
N ALA A 37 -14.48 16.30 11.26
CA ALA A 37 -14.59 16.43 9.81
C ALA A 37 -13.26 16.25 9.05
N ALA A 38 -12.23 15.66 9.69
CA ALA A 38 -10.97 15.37 9.04
C ALA A 38 -11.11 14.28 7.98
N VAL A 39 -10.34 14.42 6.89
CA VAL A 39 -10.25 13.45 5.79
C VAL A 39 -8.80 13.09 5.57
N GLY A 40 -8.51 11.79 5.41
CA GLY A 40 -7.17 11.28 5.14
C GLY A 40 -7.19 10.00 4.31
N ILE A 41 -6.00 9.54 3.91
CA ILE A 41 -5.80 8.28 3.20
C ILE A 41 -5.01 7.33 4.12
N GLY A 42 -5.52 6.10 4.25
CA GLY A 42 -4.87 5.02 4.98
C GLY A 42 -4.52 3.86 4.07
N ASN A 43 -3.51 3.09 4.48
CA ASN A 43 -3.17 1.81 3.88
C ASN A 43 -3.74 0.68 4.76
N CYS A 44 -4.68 -0.09 4.22
CA CYS A 44 -5.27 -1.23 4.91
C CYS A 44 -4.46 -2.50 4.60
N GLN A 45 -3.60 -2.88 5.54
CA GLN A 45 -2.85 -4.14 5.49
C GLN A 45 -3.54 -5.16 6.39
N THR A 46 -4.23 -6.12 5.79
CA THR A 46 -4.87 -7.21 6.52
C THR A 46 -3.85 -8.28 6.87
N TRP A 47 -3.92 -8.78 8.11
CA TRP A 47 -3.12 -9.90 8.59
C TRP A 47 -4.06 -11.03 9.02
N VAL A 48 -3.79 -12.24 8.55
CA VAL A 48 -4.53 -13.45 8.94
C VAL A 48 -3.54 -14.42 9.57
N GLN A 49 -3.88 -14.96 10.74
CA GLN A 49 -3.06 -15.93 11.46
C GLN A 49 -3.90 -17.14 11.86
N GLY A 50 -3.32 -18.35 11.75
CA GLY A 50 -3.97 -19.64 12.03
C GLY A 50 -4.12 -20.49 10.77
N SER A 51 -4.43 -21.79 10.94
CA SER A 51 -4.69 -22.68 9.81
C SER A 51 -5.97 -22.30 9.08
N TRP A 52 -5.92 -22.41 7.75
CA TRP A 52 -7.09 -22.26 6.89
C TRP A 52 -7.17 -23.44 5.91
N PRO A 53 -7.59 -24.63 6.38
CA PRO A 53 -7.54 -25.86 5.59
C PRO A 53 -8.39 -25.84 4.32
N GLU A 54 -9.51 -25.12 4.34
CA GLU A 54 -10.42 -24.98 3.19
C GLU A 54 -9.77 -24.24 2.01
N LEU A 55 -8.73 -23.42 2.29
CA LEU A 55 -7.92 -22.73 1.29
C LEU A 55 -6.55 -23.39 1.10
N GLY A 56 -6.30 -24.54 1.74
CA GLY A 56 -5.02 -25.26 1.66
C GLY A 56 -3.84 -24.55 2.33
N LEU A 57 -4.10 -23.65 3.27
CA LEU A 57 -3.05 -22.90 3.96
C LEU A 57 -2.64 -23.60 5.27
N PRO A 58 -1.35 -23.93 5.47
CA PRO A 58 -0.86 -24.56 6.70
C PRO A 58 -0.85 -23.57 7.87
N ASP A 59 -0.60 -24.07 9.08
CA ASP A 59 -0.27 -23.18 10.20
C ASP A 59 0.96 -22.33 9.86
N GLY A 60 0.85 -21.02 10.06
CA GLY A 60 1.91 -20.02 9.82
C GLY A 60 2.73 -19.71 11.05
#